data_AF-A0A7I8KQ39-F1
#
_entry.id   AF-A0A7I8KQ39-F1
#
_cell.length_a   1.000
_cell.length_b   1.000
_cell.length_c   1.000
_cell.angle_alpha   90.00
_cell.angle_beta   90.00
_cell.angle_gamma   90.00
#
_symmetry.space_group_name_H-M   'P 1'
#
loop_
_entity.id
_entity.type
_entity.pdbx_description
1 polymer ?
#
loop_
_entity_poly.entity_id
_entity_poly.type
_entity_poly.pdbx_seq_one_letter_code
_entity_poly.pdbx_strand_id
1 'polypeptide(L)'
;MAATTTAALGKASALPMALAALLVAAVLAPGGTAGLSKLTLLEGPDCGGTATTHRCGYHRIPLGGGWRFHYEEGHPLLILTFPVRGGGRRLLSPIASRYARDAVVCGVRETQFAQMTC
;
A
#
# COMPACT_ATOMS: atom_id res chain seq x y z
N MET A 1 59.06 51.26 25.90
CA MET A 1 57.69 51.66 25.50
C MET A 1 57.37 51.04 24.15
N ALA A 2 56.15 50.52 24.03
CA ALA A 2 55.43 50.07 22.83
C ALA A 2 55.97 48.88 22.02
N ALA A 3 55.35 47.72 22.24
CA ALA A 3 55.22 46.63 21.28
C ALA A 3 54.20 46.99 20.19
N THR A 4 54.36 46.46 18.99
CA THR A 4 53.26 46.36 18.02
C THR A 4 53.46 45.12 17.15
N THR A 5 52.81 44.05 17.57
CA THR A 5 52.53 42.85 16.79
C THR A 5 51.41 43.16 15.79
N THR A 6 51.58 42.79 14.52
CA THR A 6 50.45 42.67 13.59
C THR A 6 50.29 41.21 13.20
N ALA A 7 49.20 40.64 13.68
CA ALA A 7 48.63 39.39 13.20
C ALA A 7 47.76 39.68 11.98
N ALA A 8 47.86 38.84 10.95
CA ALA A 8 46.82 38.67 9.93
C ALA A 8 46.72 37.17 9.65
N LEU A 9 45.94 36.47 10.47
CA LEU A 9 44.57 36.06 10.15
C LEU A 9 44.56 34.93 9.10
N GLY A 10 44.74 33.70 9.59
CA GLY A 10 44.49 32.49 8.83
C GLY A 10 43.01 32.42 8.42
N LYS A 11 42.77 32.14 7.13
CA LYS A 11 41.45 31.77 6.61
C LYS A 11 41.04 30.43 7.25
N ALA A 12 40.19 30.50 8.27
CA ALA A 12 39.49 29.33 8.77
C ALA A 12 38.49 28.88 7.70
N SER A 13 38.70 27.67 7.18
CA SER A 13 37.90 27.02 6.16
C SER A 13 36.49 26.74 6.69
N ALA A 14 35.51 27.51 6.22
CA ALA A 14 34.09 27.40 6.56
C ALA A 14 33.39 26.21 5.86
N LEU A 15 34.10 25.09 5.65
CA LEU A 15 33.57 23.94 4.93
C LEU A 15 32.82 22.87 5.76
N PRO A 16 32.88 22.76 7.11
CA PRO A 16 32.29 21.60 7.78
C PRO A 16 30.79 21.74 8.08
N MET A 17 30.22 22.95 8.04
CA MET A 17 28.81 23.15 8.44
C MET A 17 27.79 22.79 7.35
N ALA A 18 28.16 22.86 6.08
CA ALA A 18 27.26 22.51 4.98
C ALA A 18 27.01 21.00 4.89
N LEU A 19 27.98 20.17 5.30
CA LEU A 19 27.84 18.71 5.30
C LEU A 19 26.93 18.22 6.44
N ALA A 20 26.96 18.88 7.59
CA ALA A 20 26.13 18.53 8.74
C ALA A 20 24.64 18.78 8.49
N ALA A 21 24.30 19.86 7.79
CA ALA A 21 22.92 20.17 7.43
C ALA A 21 22.31 19.13 6.47
N LEU A 22 23.13 18.56 5.56
CA LEU A 22 22.68 17.52 4.63
C LEU A 22 22.38 16.19 5.34
N LEU A 23 23.18 15.84 6.36
CA LEU A 23 23.00 14.63 7.15
C LEU A 23 21.73 14.66 8.01
N VAL A 24 21.38 15.82 8.57
CA VAL A 24 20.15 15.98 9.37
C VAL A 24 18.89 15.91 8.50
N ALA A 25 18.95 16.41 7.26
CA ALA A 25 17.82 16.29 6.32
C ALA A 25 17.54 14.85 5.88
N ALA A 26 18.55 13.97 5.87
CA ALA A 26 18.37 12.55 5.54
C ALA A 26 17.69 11.73 6.65
N VAL A 27 17.76 12.18 7.91
CA VAL A 27 17.12 11.51 9.06
C VAL A 27 15.62 11.83 9.15
N LEU A 28 15.17 12.91 8.51
CA LEU A 28 13.78 13.35 8.48
C LEU A 28 13.01 12.83 7.26
N ALA A 29 13.55 11.85 6.52
CA ALA A 29 12.70 11.06 5.64
C ALA A 29 11.61 10.42 6.51
N PRO A 30 10.31 10.65 6.24
CA PRO A 30 9.27 9.95 6.95
C PRO A 30 9.54 8.47 6.72
N GLY A 31 9.98 7.78 7.77
CA GLY A 31 10.18 6.34 7.75
C GLY A 31 8.91 5.76 7.18
N GLY A 32 9.02 5.18 5.97
CA GLY A 32 7.87 4.64 5.28
C GLY A 32 7.21 3.67 6.23
N THR A 33 6.03 4.01 6.72
CA THR A 33 5.14 3.02 7.32
C THR A 33 5.00 1.97 6.24
N ALA A 34 5.60 0.78 6.42
CA ALA A 34 5.38 -0.34 5.51
C ALA A 34 3.86 -0.42 5.31
N GLY A 35 3.41 -0.08 4.11
CA GLY A 35 1.99 0.12 3.86
C GLY A 35 1.34 -1.24 4.00
N LEU A 36 0.23 -1.36 4.72
CA LEU A 36 -0.64 -2.52 4.51
C LEU A 36 -1.29 -2.35 3.14
N SER A 37 -1.38 -3.45 2.38
CA SER A 37 -2.18 -3.49 1.15
C SER A 37 -3.60 -3.00 1.43
N LYS A 38 -4.27 -2.49 0.41
CA LYS A 38 -5.62 -1.94 0.53
C LYS A 38 -6.56 -2.66 -0.40
N LEU A 39 -7.66 -3.16 0.14
CA LEU A 39 -8.79 -3.68 -0.63
C LEU A 39 -9.93 -2.67 -0.56
N THR A 40 -10.36 -2.18 -1.70
CA THR A 40 -11.57 -1.37 -1.84
C THR A 40 -12.67 -2.22 -2.46
N LEU A 41 -13.74 -2.47 -1.72
CA LEU A 41 -14.96 -3.09 -2.21
C LEU A 41 -15.87 -2.03 -2.82
N LEU A 42 -16.49 -2.35 -3.94
CA LEU A 42 -17.35 -1.46 -4.71
C LEU A 42 -18.76 -2.05 -4.74
N GLU A 43 -19.68 -1.45 -3.99
CA GLU A 43 -21.10 -1.85 -3.92
C GLU A 43 -21.92 -1.10 -4.97
N GLY A 44 -22.47 -1.80 -5.95
CA GLY A 44 -23.24 -1.22 -7.05
C GLY A 44 -23.03 -2.03 -8.32
N PRO A 45 -23.53 -1.61 -9.49
CA PRO A 45 -23.19 -2.26 -10.74
C PRO A 45 -21.73 -1.99 -11.10
N ASP A 46 -21.00 -3.06 -11.41
CA ASP A 46 -19.63 -3.02 -11.86
C ASP A 46 -18.70 -2.31 -10.85
N CYS A 47 -18.09 -1.19 -11.25
CA CYS A 47 -17.19 -0.39 -10.40
C CYS A 47 -17.74 1.02 -10.11
N GLY A 48 -19.04 1.24 -10.36
CA GLY A 48 -19.65 2.58 -10.33
C GLY A 48 -20.33 2.99 -9.03
N GLY A 49 -20.29 2.15 -7.99
CA GLY A 49 -21.04 2.39 -6.76
C GLY A 49 -20.19 2.77 -5.54
N THR A 50 -20.75 2.59 -4.35
CA THR A 50 -20.14 3.02 -3.07
C THR A 50 -18.86 2.24 -2.80
N ALA A 51 -17.81 2.93 -2.35
CA ALA A 51 -16.50 2.35 -2.10
C ALA A 51 -16.21 2.25 -0.60
N THR A 52 -15.86 1.04 -0.13
CA THR A 52 -15.43 0.78 1.26
C THR A 52 -14.03 0.17 1.25
N THR A 53 -13.10 0.72 2.03
CA THR A 53 -11.69 0.29 2.03
C THR A 53 -11.30 -0.44 3.31
N HIS A 54 -10.61 -1.56 3.15
CA HIS A 54 -10.11 -2.44 4.19
C HIS A 54 -8.60 -2.65 4.04
N ARG A 55 -7.91 -2.88 5.17
CA ARG A 55 -6.46 -3.11 5.22
C ARG A 55 -6.08 -4.53 5.65
N CYS A 56 -6.98 -5.25 6.29
CA CYS A 56 -6.80 -6.67 6.60
C CYS A 56 -8.16 -7.34 6.88
N GLY A 57 -8.16 -8.66 7.09
CA GLY A 57 -9.33 -9.44 7.47
C GLY A 57 -9.98 -10.21 6.32
N TYR A 58 -11.17 -10.74 6.60
CA TYR A 58 -11.96 -11.55 5.67
C TYR A 58 -13.23 -10.80 5.28
N HIS A 59 -13.41 -10.57 3.98
CA HIS A 59 -14.47 -9.72 3.45
C HIS A 59 -15.24 -10.42 2.35
N ARG A 60 -16.56 -10.33 2.40
CA ARG A 60 -17.40 -10.80 1.30
C ARG A 60 -17.41 -9.75 0.19
N ILE A 61 -17.19 -10.18 -1.05
CA ILE A 61 -17.24 -9.30 -2.21
C ILE A 61 -18.70 -9.19 -2.68
N PRO A 62 -19.23 -7.97 -2.89
CA PRO A 62 -20.61 -7.78 -3.31
C PRO A 62 -20.86 -8.37 -4.70
N LEU A 63 -21.95 -9.11 -4.85
CA LEU A 63 -22.42 -9.61 -6.14
C LEU A 63 -22.90 -8.45 -7.01
N GLY A 64 -22.55 -8.48 -8.29
CA GLY A 64 -22.85 -7.41 -9.25
C GLY A 64 -21.92 -6.21 -9.16
N GLY A 65 -21.17 -6.06 -8.06
CA GLY A 65 -20.20 -5.00 -7.84
C GLY A 65 -18.79 -5.35 -8.26
N GLY A 66 -17.82 -4.82 -7.55
CA GLY A 66 -16.43 -4.93 -7.91
C GLY A 66 -15.50 -4.83 -6.72
N TRP A 67 -14.22 -4.95 -7.00
CA TRP A 67 -13.17 -4.72 -6.03
C TRP A 67 -11.93 -4.18 -6.71
N ARG A 68 -11.18 -3.38 -5.96
CA ARG A 68 -9.87 -2.87 -6.33
C ARG A 68 -8.89 -3.22 -5.23
N PHE A 69 -7.71 -3.69 -5.62
CA PHE A 69 -6.64 -4.04 -4.72
C PHE A 69 -5.40 -3.24 -5.07
N HIS A 70 -4.85 -2.56 -4.06
CA HIS A 70 -3.55 -1.91 -4.09
C HIS A 70 -2.59 -2.74 -3.27
N TYR A 71 -1.55 -3.25 -3.92
CA TYR A 71 -0.57 -4.14 -3.33
C TYR A 71 0.56 -3.37 -2.67
N GLU A 72 0.89 -3.77 -1.45
CA GLU A 72 2.09 -3.42 -0.75
C GLU A 72 2.92 -4.69 -0.51
N GLU A 73 4.23 -4.55 -0.59
CA GLU A 73 5.15 -5.70 -0.59
C GLU A 73 4.97 -6.58 0.66
N GLY A 74 4.82 -7.88 0.45
CA GLY A 74 4.64 -8.86 1.53
C GLY A 74 3.21 -9.03 2.02
N HIS A 75 2.23 -8.28 1.45
CA HIS A 75 0.84 -8.31 1.90
C HIS A 75 -0.12 -8.69 0.75
N PRO A 76 -0.11 -9.96 0.29
CA PRO A 76 -0.95 -10.38 -0.82
C PRO A 76 -2.44 -10.46 -0.44
N LEU A 77 -3.30 -10.36 -1.44
CA LEU A 77 -4.73 -10.64 -1.34
C LEU A 77 -5.01 -12.06 -1.84
N LEU A 78 -5.81 -12.82 -1.09
CA LEU A 78 -6.37 -14.10 -1.53
C LEU A 78 -7.85 -13.94 -1.85
N ILE A 79 -8.26 -14.34 -3.05
CA ILE A 79 -9.68 -14.37 -3.46
C ILE A 79 -10.13 -15.83 -3.51
N LEU A 80 -11.17 -16.16 -2.75
CA LEU A 80 -11.85 -17.44 -2.77
C LEU A 80 -13.12 -17.32 -3.61
N THR A 81 -13.15 -17.97 -4.77
CA THR A 81 -14.28 -17.94 -5.70
C THR A 81 -15.06 -19.24 -5.62
N PHE A 82 -16.37 -19.15 -5.40
CA PHE A 82 -17.29 -20.28 -5.36
C PHE A 82 -18.13 -20.29 -6.63
N PRO A 83 -17.66 -20.95 -7.70
CA PRO A 83 -18.39 -20.98 -8.96
C PRO A 83 -19.68 -21.79 -8.83
N VAL A 84 -20.70 -21.35 -9.57
CA VAL A 84 -21.96 -22.07 -9.72
C VAL A 84 -21.86 -22.91 -10.99
N ARG A 85 -21.92 -24.24 -10.87
CA ARG A 85 -22.05 -25.10 -12.06
C ARG A 85 -23.52 -25.19 -12.46
N GLY A 86 -23.77 -25.38 -13.76
CA GLY A 86 -25.10 -25.53 -14.35
C GLY A 86 -25.99 -26.46 -13.52
N GLY A 87 -27.21 -26.02 -13.22
CA GLY A 87 -28.13 -26.70 -12.28
C GLY A 87 -28.18 -26.09 -10.87
N GLY A 88 -27.55 -24.92 -10.64
CA GLY A 88 -27.68 -24.15 -9.38
C GLY A 88 -26.90 -24.72 -8.19
N ARG A 89 -26.14 -25.80 -8.38
CA ARG A 89 -25.29 -26.40 -7.34
C ARG A 89 -23.97 -25.64 -7.26
N ARG A 90 -23.69 -25.03 -6.11
CA ARG A 90 -22.40 -24.40 -5.80
C ARG A 90 -21.34 -25.47 -5.58
N LEU A 91 -20.14 -25.28 -6.14
CA LEU A 91 -19.00 -26.11 -5.72
C LEU A 91 -18.69 -25.82 -4.24
N LEU A 92 -18.48 -26.88 -3.47
CA LEU A 92 -18.13 -26.76 -2.05
C LEU A 92 -16.66 -26.33 -1.86
N SER A 93 -15.80 -26.63 -2.83
CA SER A 93 -14.41 -26.18 -2.84
C SER A 93 -14.27 -24.86 -3.60
N PRO A 94 -13.73 -23.81 -2.97
CA PRO A 94 -13.43 -22.56 -3.67
C PRO A 94 -12.21 -22.73 -4.56
N ILE A 95 -12.17 -21.95 -5.63
CA ILE A 95 -10.95 -21.68 -6.40
C ILE A 95 -10.25 -20.51 -5.71
N ALA A 96 -9.04 -20.75 -5.22
CA ALA A 96 -8.22 -19.73 -4.57
C ALA A 96 -7.31 -19.04 -5.59
N SER A 97 -7.33 -17.70 -5.63
CA SER A 97 -6.48 -16.86 -6.47
C SER A 97 -5.67 -15.90 -5.62
N ARG A 98 -4.34 -15.87 -5.79
CA ARG A 98 -3.44 -14.98 -5.05
C ARG A 98 -3.05 -13.78 -5.91
N TYR A 99 -3.21 -12.58 -5.36
CA TYR A 99 -2.83 -11.31 -5.95
C TYR A 99 -1.68 -10.69 -5.15
N ALA A 100 -0.53 -10.56 -5.81
CA ALA A 100 0.67 -9.89 -5.27
C ALA A 100 1.10 -8.74 -6.19
N ARG A 101 0.08 -8.03 -6.70
CA ARG A 101 0.17 -6.84 -7.57
C ARG A 101 -1.19 -6.13 -7.54
N ASP A 102 -1.22 -4.89 -7.99
CA ASP A 102 -2.46 -4.16 -8.15
C ASP A 102 -3.43 -4.89 -9.08
N ALA A 103 -4.70 -4.87 -8.72
CA ALA A 103 -5.75 -5.54 -9.48
C ALA A 103 -7.08 -4.80 -9.35
N VAL A 104 -7.90 -4.91 -10.40
CA VAL A 104 -9.26 -4.39 -10.40
C VAL A 104 -10.16 -5.39 -11.11
N VAL A 105 -11.31 -5.66 -10.53
CA VAL A 105 -12.35 -6.48 -11.12
C VAL A 105 -13.68 -5.77 -10.93
N CYS A 106 -14.40 -5.61 -12.03
CA CYS A 106 -15.75 -5.06 -12.06
C CYS A 106 -16.73 -6.14 -12.48
N GLY A 107 -17.96 -6.07 -11.98
CA GLY A 107 -19.06 -6.90 -12.45
C GLY A 107 -18.96 -8.33 -11.95
N VAL A 108 -18.62 -8.52 -10.67
CA VAL A 108 -18.45 -9.83 -10.04
C VAL A 108 -19.75 -10.62 -10.14
N ARG A 109 -19.74 -11.72 -10.90
CA ARG A 109 -20.91 -12.58 -11.15
C ARG A 109 -20.99 -13.80 -10.23
N GLU A 110 -19.90 -14.12 -9.55
CA GLU A 110 -19.79 -15.30 -8.70
C GLU A 110 -19.63 -14.90 -7.23
N THR A 111 -19.97 -15.81 -6.31
CA THR A 111 -19.73 -15.53 -4.89
C THR A 111 -18.24 -15.57 -4.62
N GLN A 112 -17.67 -14.43 -4.23
CA GLN A 112 -16.25 -14.29 -3.92
C GLN A 112 -16.06 -13.79 -2.49
N PHE A 113 -14.96 -14.23 -1.87
CA PHE A 113 -14.48 -13.71 -0.60
C PHE A 113 -13.03 -13.30 -0.73
N ALA A 114 -12.69 -12.15 -0.16
CA ALA A 114 -11.36 -11.60 -0.08
C ALA A 114 -10.78 -11.86 1.30
N GLN A 115 -9.56 -12.37 1.36
CA GLN A 115 -8.81 -12.57 2.58
C GLN A 115 -7.49 -11.81 2.50
N MET A 116 -7.23 -11.00 3.50
CA MET A 116 -6.00 -10.23 3.68
C MET A 116 -5.43 -10.50 5.06
N THR A 117 -4.11 -10.64 5.15
CA THR A 117 -3.40 -10.80 6.41
C THR A 117 -3.33 -9.48 7.17
N CYS A 118 -3.58 -9.54 8.48
CA CYS A 118 -3.02 -8.60 9.45
C CYS A 118 -1.69 -9.23 9.94
#